data_AF-H9MBP6-F1
#
_entry.id   AF-H9MBP6-F1
#
_cell.length_a   1.000
_cell.length_b   1.000
_cell.length_c   1.000
_cell.angle_alpha   90.00
_cell.angle_beta   90.00
_cell.angle_gamma   90.00
#
_symmetry.space_group_name_H-M   'P 1'
#
loop_
_entity.id
_entity.type
_entity.pdbx_description
1 polymer ?
#
loop_
_entity_poly.entity_id
_entity_poly.type
_entity_poly.pdbx_seq_one_letter_code
_entity_poly.pdbx_strand_id
1 'polypeptide(L)' 'KKRRTGQQLSSDVQSDESKEVKLTCAICISTMEEETSTICGHIFCKKCITNAIHRWKRCPTCRKKLAINNIH' A
#
# COMPACT_ATOMS: atom_id res chain seq x y z
N LYS A 1 32.23 -44.40 -19.69
CA LYS A 1 32.49 -43.15 -20.45
C LYS A 1 31.29 -42.24 -20.22
N LYS A 2 31.32 -41.06 -19.59
CA LYS A 2 32.37 -40.14 -19.16
C LYS A 2 31.93 -39.55 -17.81
N ARG A 3 32.89 -39.48 -16.91
CA ARG A 3 32.86 -38.66 -15.69
C ARG A 3 32.73 -37.19 -16.12
N ARG A 4 31.89 -36.38 -15.47
CA ARG A 4 32.06 -34.92 -15.41
C ARG A 4 31.54 -34.38 -14.08
N THR A 5 32.51 -34.09 -13.22
CA THR A 5 32.49 -33.12 -12.13
C THR A 5 32.20 -31.70 -12.62
N GLY A 6 31.56 -30.90 -11.77
CA GLY A 6 31.43 -29.43 -11.84
C GLY A 6 30.48 -29.02 -10.71
N GLN A 7 30.94 -28.67 -9.50
CA GLN A 7 31.51 -27.35 -9.16
C GLN A 7 30.92 -26.24 -10.02
N GLN A 8 30.04 -25.43 -9.42
CA GLN A 8 30.28 -23.99 -9.35
C GLN A 8 29.45 -23.37 -8.24
N LEU A 9 30.15 -22.67 -7.35
CA LEU A 9 29.62 -21.61 -6.51
C LEU A 9 29.06 -20.49 -7.41
N SER A 10 27.96 -19.89 -7.00
CA SER A 10 27.72 -18.47 -7.24
C SER A 10 26.96 -17.89 -6.06
N SER A 11 27.74 -17.22 -5.22
CA SER A 11 27.31 -16.27 -4.22
C SER A 11 26.66 -15.08 -4.95
N ASP A 12 25.36 -14.89 -4.78
CA ASP A 12 24.73 -13.60 -5.06
C ASP A 12 24.13 -13.10 -3.75
N VAL A 13 24.96 -12.34 -3.05
CA VAL A 13 24.56 -11.37 -2.04
C VAL A 13 23.63 -10.40 -2.75
N GLN A 14 22.34 -10.49 -2.48
CA GLN A 14 21.46 -9.33 -2.63
C GLN A 14 21.04 -8.90 -1.25
N SER A 15 21.75 -7.91 -0.75
CA SER A 15 21.32 -6.99 0.28
C SER A 15 19.92 -6.49 -0.09
N ASP A 16 18.86 -7.07 0.46
CA ASP A 16 17.52 -6.48 0.32
C ASP A 16 17.47 -5.29 1.28
N GLU A 17 18.07 -4.21 0.80
CA GLU A 17 17.90 -2.85 1.28
C GLU A 17 16.44 -2.66 1.67
N SER A 18 16.25 -2.29 2.94
CA SER A 18 14.99 -2.00 3.62
C SER A 18 13.97 -1.38 2.67
N LYS A 19 13.18 -2.20 1.96
CA LYS A 19 12.09 -1.71 1.12
C LYS A 19 11.04 -1.17 2.07
N GLU A 20 11.14 0.12 2.35
CA GLU A 20 10.07 0.89 2.96
C GLU A 20 8.82 0.61 2.12
N VAL A 21 7.91 -0.20 2.64
CA VAL A 21 6.63 -0.47 1.99
C VAL A 21 5.82 0.81 2.10
N LYS A 22 6.02 1.69 1.13
CA LYS A 22 5.30 2.95 1.02
C LYS A 22 3.87 2.65 0.63
N LEU A 23 2.94 2.94 1.54
CA LEU A 23 1.51 2.78 1.27
C LEU A 23 1.11 3.74 0.15
N THR A 24 0.44 3.21 -0.88
CA THR A 24 -0.03 4.00 -2.02
C THR A 24 -1.51 4.27 -1.92
N CYS A 25 -1.92 5.53 -2.02
CA CYS A 25 -3.31 5.94 -1.94
C CYS A 25 -4.09 5.57 -3.20
N ALA A 26 -5.21 4.85 -3.07
CA ALA A 26 -6.06 4.51 -4.21
C ALA A 26 -6.85 5.71 -4.80
N ILE A 27 -6.79 6.89 -4.18
CA ILE A 27 -7.46 8.12 -4.67
C ILE A 27 -6.50 8.97 -5.49
N CYS A 28 -5.31 9.28 -4.95
CA CYS A 28 -4.30 10.11 -5.64
C CYS A 28 -3.21 9.29 -6.34
N ILE A 29 -3.20 7.96 -6.18
CA ILE A 29 -2.25 7.02 -6.80
C ILE A 29 -0.80 7.43 -6.51
N SER A 30 -0.57 7.92 -5.29
CA SER A 30 0.73 8.41 -4.83
C SER A 30 1.03 7.87 -3.44
N THR A 31 2.28 7.98 -3.02
CA THR A 31 2.73 7.65 -1.67
C THR A 31 1.89 8.43 -0.65
N MET A 32 1.33 7.71 0.33
CA MET A 32 0.60 8.31 1.44
C MET A 32 1.57 9.05 2.36
N GLU A 33 1.33 10.33 2.60
CA GLU A 33 2.02 11.09 3.66
C GLU A 33 1.36 10.89 5.02
N GLU A 34 0.03 10.82 5.04
CA GLU A 34 -0.78 10.55 6.23
C GLU A 34 -1.78 9.45 5.87
N GLU A 35 -1.43 8.19 6.11
CA GLU A 35 -2.41 7.12 6.06
C GLU A 35 -3.53 7.35 7.08
N THR A 36 -4.76 7.20 6.62
CA THR A 36 -5.94 7.24 7.48
C THR A 36 -6.78 6.04 7.16
N SER A 37 -7.10 5.30 8.20
CA SER A 37 -7.94 4.12 8.11
C SER A 37 -9.40 4.51 8.22
N THR A 38 -10.26 3.83 7.47
CA THR A 38 -11.71 4.01 7.55
C THR A 38 -12.33 2.86 8.34
N ILE A 39 -13.53 3.03 8.92
CA ILE A 39 -14.26 1.93 9.59
C ILE A 39 -14.55 0.72 8.70
N CYS A 40 -14.42 0.87 7.38
CA CYS A 40 -14.59 -0.22 6.43
C CYS A 40 -13.28 -0.95 6.09
N GLY A 41 -12.16 -0.58 6.73
CA GLY A 41 -10.86 -1.23 6.57
C GLY A 41 -10.02 -0.74 5.38
N HIS A 42 -10.46 0.29 4.66
CA HIS A 42 -9.69 0.86 3.55
C HIS A 42 -8.84 2.03 4.03
N ILE A 43 -7.62 2.14 3.48
CA ILE A 43 -6.63 3.12 3.87
C ILE A 43 -6.40 4.10 2.71
N PHE A 44 -6.38 5.40 3.01
CA PHE A 44 -6.17 6.47 2.04
C PHE A 44 -5.41 7.63 2.69
N CYS A 45 -4.97 8.61 1.90
CA CYS A 45 -4.47 9.86 2.49
C CYS A 45 -5.60 10.58 3.23
N LYS A 46 -5.30 11.14 4.40
CA LYS A 46 -6.22 11.98 5.19
C LYS A 46 -6.95 13.04 4.36
N LYS A 47 -6.22 13.79 3.54
CA LYS A 47 -6.77 14.83 2.65
C LYS A 47 -7.72 14.22 1.60
N CYS A 48 -7.32 13.09 1.01
CA CYS A 48 -8.09 12.42 -0.03
C CYS A 48 -9.39 11.84 0.51
N ILE A 49 -9.36 11.15 1.65
CA ILE A 49 -10.57 10.58 2.26
C ILE A 49 -11.51 11.66 2.78
N THR A 50 -10.97 12.75 3.35
CA THR A 50 -11.77 13.89 3.80
C THR A 50 -12.52 14.53 2.63
N ASN A 51 -11.86 14.77 1.50
CA ASN A 51 -12.51 15.27 0.29
C ASN A 51 -13.55 14.29 -0.28
N ALA A 52 -13.25 12.99 -0.28
CA ALA A 52 -14.18 11.96 -0.73
C ALA A 52 -15.45 11.91 0.14
N ILE A 53 -15.30 12.03 1.46
CA ILE A 53 -16.42 12.13 2.40
C ILE A 53 -17.21 13.41 2.16
N HIS A 54 -16.55 14.55 1.95
CA HIS A 54 -17.25 15.81 1.71
C HIS A 54 -18.11 15.78 0.44
N ARG A 55 -17.60 15.16 -0.64
CA ARG A 55 -18.30 15.09 -1.93
C ARG A 55 -19.32 13.95 -2.02
N TRP A 56 -19.01 12.76 -1.53
CA TRP A 56 -19.82 11.54 -1.76
C TRP A 56 -20.31 10.86 -0.48
N LYS A 57 -19.75 11.21 0.69
CA LYS A 57 -20.03 10.57 2.01
C LYS A 57 -19.94 9.04 1.98
N ARG A 58 -19.02 8.52 1.17
CA ARG A 58 -18.86 7.09 0.88
C ARG A 58 -17.39 6.72 0.66
N CYS A 59 -17.05 5.47 0.95
CA CYS A 59 -15.75 4.90 0.65
C CYS A 59 -15.53 4.79 -0.87
N PRO A 60 -14.40 5.27 -1.42
CA PRO A 60 -14.08 5.13 -2.84
C PRO A 60 -13.94 3.67 -3.30
N THR A 61 -13.50 2.77 -2.42
CA THR A 61 -13.26 1.37 -2.77
C THR A 61 -14.50 0.50 -2.61
N CYS A 62 -15.14 0.51 -1.43
CA CYS A 62 -16.28 -0.38 -1.14
C CYS A 62 -17.64 0.30 -1.11
N ARG A 63 -17.72 1.62 -1.35
CA ARG A 63 -18.96 2.43 -1.37
C ARG A 63 -19.77 2.43 -0.06
N LYS A 64 -19.22 1.90 1.03
CA LYS A 64 -19.80 1.97 2.37
C LYS A 64 -19.97 3.43 2.78
N LYS A 65 -21.06 3.77 3.49
CA LYS A 65 -21.26 5.13 4.01
C LYS A 65 -20.12 5.49 4.95
N LEU A 66 -19.53 6.65 4.74
CA LEU A 66 -18.46 7.20 5.56
C LEU A 66 -18.82 8.64 5.98
N ALA A 67 -18.50 8.98 7.21
CA ALA A 67 -18.51 10.36 7.72
C ALA A 67 -17.14 10.68 8.31
N ILE A 68 -16.86 11.96 8.55
CA ILE A 68 -15.59 12.44 9.13
C ILE A 68 -15.31 11.77 10.49
N ASN A 69 -16.35 11.36 11.21
CA ASN A 69 -16.26 10.69 12.49
C ASN A 69 -15.90 9.20 12.36
N ASN A 70 -15.84 8.66 11.14
CA ASN A 70 -15.62 7.23 10.83
C ASN A 70 -14.25 6.98 10.18
N ILE A 71 -13.29 7.86 10.44
CA ILE A 71 -11.90 7.71 10.01
C ILE A 71 -10.99 7.84 11.24
N HIS A 72 -9.91 7.06 11.27
CA HIS A 72 -8.93 6.97 12.35
C HIS A 72 -7.53 7.18 11.80
#